data_AF-A0A8T4DBD2-F1
#
_entry.id   AF-A0A8T4DBD2-F1
#
_cell.length_a   1.000
_cell.length_b   1.000
_cell.length_c   1.000
_cell.angle_alpha   90.00
_cell.angle_beta   90.00
_cell.angle_gamma   90.00
#
_symmetry.space_group_name_H-M   'P 1'
#
loop_
_entity.id
_entity.type
_entity.pdbx_description
1 polymer ?
#
loop_
_entity_poly.entity_id
_entity_poly.type
_entity_poly.pdbx_seq_one_letter_code
_entity_poly.pdbx_strand_id
1 'polypeptide(L)'
;MSSVTVTFRGIPEEILNKMVEYGIAETKSEAIRVALVNFGIEMGLLSELELVKSLRAQLAERKPSHVEVAEEIKRAKLESLR
;
A
#
# COMPACT_ATOMS: atom_id res chain seq x y z
N MET A 1 9.65 11.35 9.68
CA MET A 1 9.41 9.89 9.64
C MET A 1 9.78 9.34 11.01
N SER A 2 8.92 8.56 11.66
CA SER A 2 9.21 7.91 12.94
C SER A 2 9.33 6.40 12.72
N SER A 3 10.37 5.77 13.28
CA SER A 3 10.56 4.32 13.24
C SER A 3 10.35 3.71 14.62
N VAL A 4 9.79 2.49 14.63
CA VAL A 4 9.63 1.69 15.84
C VAL A 4 10.12 0.27 15.53
N THR A 5 10.93 -0.28 16.42
CA THR A 5 11.40 -1.67 16.34
C THR A 5 10.58 -2.50 17.32
N VAL A 6 9.98 -3.58 16.83
CA VAL A 6 9.15 -4.50 17.59
C VAL A 6 9.60 -5.93 17.34
N THR A 7 9.53 -6.77 18.36
CA THR A 7 9.82 -8.20 18.26
C THR A 7 8.53 -8.98 18.47
N PHE A 8 8.20 -9.84 17.52
CA PHE A 8 7.05 -10.74 17.59
C PHE A 8 7.51 -12.16 17.91
N ARG A 9 6.67 -12.91 18.63
CA ARG A 9 6.89 -14.33 18.93
C ARG A 9 5.54 -15.06 18.95
N GLY A 10 5.52 -16.31 18.51
CA GLY A 10 4.30 -17.13 18.47
C GLY A 10 3.31 -16.65 17.40
N ILE A 11 2.02 -16.64 17.72
CA ILE A 11 0.93 -16.36 16.75
C ILE A 11 1.15 -15.06 15.94
N PRO A 12 1.52 -13.91 16.54
CA PRO A 12 1.79 -12.70 15.75
C PRO A 12 2.92 -12.86 14.73
N GLU A 13 3.97 -13.61 15.05
CA GLU A 13 5.06 -13.89 14.11
C GLU A 13 4.59 -14.81 12.97
N GLU A 14 3.79 -15.82 13.29
CA GLU A 14 3.20 -16.73 12.29
C GLU A 14 2.29 -15.97 11.31
N ILE A 15 1.45 -15.05 11.81
CA ILE A 15 0.59 -14.22 10.97
C ILE A 15 1.43 -13.37 10.02
N LEU A 16 2.46 -12.69 10.53
CA LEU A 16 3.33 -11.86 9.69
C LEU A 16 4.06 -12.68 8.63
N ASN A 17 4.53 -13.87 8.98
CA ASN A 17 5.16 -14.78 8.01
C ASN A 17 4.18 -15.20 6.91
N LYS A 18 2.95 -15.58 7.27
CA LYS A 18 1.91 -15.96 6.29
C LYS A 18 1.49 -14.80 5.40
N MET A 19 1.39 -13.58 5.93
CA MET A 19 1.08 -12.40 5.13
C MET A 19 2.12 -12.17 4.03
N VAL A 20 3.40 -12.40 4.34
CA VAL A 20 4.47 -12.30 3.34
C VAL A 20 4.45 -13.49 2.37
N GLU A 21 4.31 -14.71 2.89
CA GLU A 21 4.26 -15.94 2.09
C GLU A 21 3.11 -15.92 1.07
N TYR A 22 1.95 -15.40 1.44
CA TYR A 22 0.77 -15.32 0.57
C TYR A 22 0.78 -14.09 -0.34
N GLY A 23 1.82 -13.26 -0.28
CA GLY A 23 1.94 -12.05 -1.11
C GLY A 23 0.96 -10.94 -0.72
N ILE A 24 0.42 -10.95 0.51
CA ILE A 24 -0.39 -9.86 1.06
C ILE A 24 0.49 -8.62 1.31
N ALA A 25 1.76 -8.85 1.63
CA ALA A 25 2.78 -7.81 1.79
C ALA A 25 4.15 -8.32 1.33
N GLU A 26 5.03 -7.45 0.84
CA GLU A 26 6.39 -7.82 0.44
C GLU A 26 7.33 -8.00 1.64
N THR A 27 7.06 -7.29 2.73
CA THR A 27 7.90 -7.30 3.94
C THR A 27 7.07 -7.39 5.22
N LYS A 28 7.67 -7.88 6.31
CA LYS A 28 7.01 -7.87 7.64
C LYS A 28 6.61 -6.46 8.07
N SER A 29 7.45 -5.46 7.77
CA SER A 29 7.15 -4.05 8.07
C SER A 29 5.93 -3.55 7.31
N GLU A 30 5.76 -3.97 6.06
CA GLU A 30 4.56 -3.67 5.28
C GLU A 30 3.34 -4.42 5.80
N ALA A 31 3.48 -5.71 6.13
CA ALA A 31 2.41 -6.50 6.73
C ALA A 31 1.86 -5.85 8.01
N ILE A 32 2.74 -5.32 8.88
CA ILE A 32 2.34 -4.58 10.08
C ILE A 32 1.55 -3.31 9.72
N ARG A 33 2.00 -2.54 8.71
CA ARG A 33 1.27 -1.34 8.28
C ARG A 33 -0.11 -1.68 7.72
N VAL A 34 -0.22 -2.74 6.91
CA VAL A 34 -1.50 -3.25 6.39
C VAL A 34 -2.42 -3.66 7.54
N ALA A 35 -1.91 -4.43 8.50
CA ALA A 35 -2.68 -4.86 9.66
C ALA A 35 -3.17 -3.69 10.52
N LEU A 36 -2.36 -2.64 10.70
CA LEU A 36 -2.76 -1.43 11.43
C LEU A 36 -3.88 -0.66 10.72
N VAL A 37 -3.80 -0.54 9.39
CA VAL A 37 -4.86 0.10 8.60
C VAL A 37 -6.16 -0.70 8.71
N ASN A 38 -6.08 -2.03 8.55
CA ASN A 38 -7.24 -2.91 8.68
C ASN A 38 -7.87 -2.82 10.07
N PHE A 39 -7.06 -2.91 11.12
CA PHE A 39 -7.51 -2.73 12.51
C PHE A 39 -8.19 -1.37 12.72
N GLY A 40 -7.62 -0.30 12.17
CA GLY A 40 -8.21 1.03 12.25
C GLY A 40 -9.60 1.11 11.60
N ILE A 41 -9.80 0.45 10.46
CA ILE A 41 -11.10 0.36 9.79
C ILE A 41 -12.09 -0.46 10.62
N GLU A 42 -11.71 -1.67 11.05
CA GLU A 42 -12.58 -2.58 11.82
C GLU A 42 -13.04 -1.97 13.14
N MET A 43 -12.19 -1.19 13.79
CA MET A 43 -12.49 -0.52 15.07
C MET A 43 -13.21 0.82 14.89
N GLY A 44 -13.47 1.26 13.65
CA GLY A 44 -14.09 2.56 13.36
C GLY A 44 -13.19 3.76 13.68
N LEU A 45 -11.88 3.55 13.84
CA LEU A 45 -10.89 4.61 14.02
C LEU A 45 -10.56 5.32 12.71
N LEU A 46 -10.87 4.69 11.58
CA LEU A 46 -10.58 5.17 10.23
C LEU A 46 -11.76 4.82 9.32
N SER A 47 -12.31 5.82 8.62
CA SER A 47 -13.30 5.57 7.57
C SER A 47 -12.62 5.12 6.29
N GLU A 48 -13.13 4.07 5.64
CA GLU A 48 -12.64 3.62 4.33
C GLU A 48 -12.69 4.76 3.29
N LEU A 49 -13.73 5.58 3.34
CA LEU A 49 -13.87 6.73 2.43
C LEU A 49 -12.76 7.76 2.65
N GLU A 50 -12.41 8.03 3.90
CA GLU A 50 -11.34 8.97 4.25
C GLU A 50 -9.98 8.43 3.88
N LEU A 51 -9.75 7.13 4.08
CA LEU A 51 -8.56 6.43 3.62
C LEU A 51 -8.38 6.61 2.10
N VAL A 52 -9.41 6.28 1.31
CA VAL A 52 -9.35 6.42 -0.16
C VAL A 52 -9.11 7.87 -0.57
N LYS A 53 -9.76 8.83 0.07
CA LYS A 53 -9.53 10.27 -0.20
C LYS A 53 -8.09 10.67 0.09
N SER A 54 -7.53 10.25 1.23
CA SER A 54 -6.14 10.55 1.60
C SER A 54 -5.13 9.95 0.63
N LEU A 55 -5.35 8.70 0.20
CA LEU A 55 -4.49 8.02 -0.78
C LEU A 55 -4.53 8.75 -2.12
N ARG A 56 -5.71 9.15 -2.59
CA ARG A 56 -5.86 9.93 -3.83
C ARG A 56 -5.16 11.29 -3.74
N ALA A 57 -5.25 11.98 -2.61
CA ALA A 57 -4.55 13.25 -2.41
C ALA A 57 -3.03 13.06 -2.48
N GLN A 58 -2.48 12.04 -1.82
CA GLN A 58 -1.04 11.73 -1.89
C GLN A 58 -0.57 11.36 -3.30
N LEU A 59 -1.40 10.61 -4.05
CA LEU A 59 -1.11 10.28 -5.44
C LEU A 59 -1.21 11.50 -6.36
N ALA A 60 -2.14 12.42 -6.11
CA ALA A 60 -2.28 13.65 -6.88
C ALA A 60 -1.14 14.65 -6.63
N GLU A 61 -0.57 14.66 -5.41
CA GLU A 61 0.63 15.43 -5.09
C GLU A 61 1.90 14.83 -5.73
N ARG A 62 1.87 13.53 -6.07
CA ARG A 62 2.94 12.87 -6.79
C ARG A 62 2.89 13.30 -8.26
N LYS A 63 3.63 14.37 -8.61
CA LYS A 63 3.86 14.73 -10.02
C LYS A 63 4.52 13.54 -10.73
N PRO A 64 3.89 12.95 -11.76
CA PRO A 64 4.52 11.85 -12.50
C PRO A 64 5.80 12.37 -13.15
N SER A 65 6.85 11.56 -13.11
CA SER A 65 8.10 11.89 -13.78
C SER A 65 7.90 11.95 -15.29
N HIS A 66 8.71 12.74 -15.99
CA HIS A 66 8.67 12.81 -17.46
C HIS A 66 8.79 11.45 -18.14
N VAL A 67 9.47 10.49 -17.49
CA VAL A 67 9.64 9.12 -17.98
C VAL A 67 8.36 8.31 -17.86
N GLU A 68 7.64 8.41 -16.74
CA GLU A 68 6.37 7.73 -16.52
C GLU A 68 5.29 8.23 -17.50
N VAL A 69 5.24 9.55 -17.73
CA VAL A 69 4.32 10.16 -18.70
C VAL A 69 4.64 9.69 -20.12
N ALA A 70 5.92 9.59 -20.50
CA ALA A 70 6.32 9.14 -21.83
C ALA A 70 5.93 7.68 -22.09
N GLU A 71 6.08 6.80 -21.09
CA GLU A 71 5.67 5.40 -21.20
C GLU A 71 4.14 5.22 -21.22
N GLU A 72 3.38 6.05 -20.49
CA GLU A 72 1.92 6.06 -20.60
C GLU A 72 1.44 6.53 -21.98
N ILE A 73 2.02 7.59 -22.53
CA ILE A 73 1.71 8.06 -23.90
C ILE A 73 1.98 6.95 -24.92
N LYS A 74 3.10 6.24 -24.77
CA LYS A 74 3.48 5.13 -25.65
C LYS A 74 2.49 3.96 -25.58
N ARG A 75 2.05 3.59 -24.36
CA ARG A 75 1.01 2.56 -24.16
C ARG A 75 -0.33 2.95 -24.77
N ALA A 76 -0.83 4.15 -24.47
CA ALA A 76 -2.10 4.63 -25.00
C ALA A 76 -2.09 4.68 -26.55
N LYS A 77 -0.97 5.05 -27.16
CA LYS A 77 -0.81 5.07 -28.62
C LYS A 77 -0.84 3.67 -29.24
N LEU A 78 -0.24 2.67 -28.57
CA LEU A 78 -0.30 1.27 -29.00
C LEU A 78 -1.71 0.69 -28.90
N GLU A 79 -2.47 1.08 -27.88
CA GLU A 79 -3.87 0.66 -27.69
C GLU A 79 -4.81 1.30 -28.71
N SER A 80 -4.57 2.55 -29.12
CA SER A 80 -5.36 3.22 -30.18
C SER A 80 -5.15 2.70 -31.60
N LEU A 81 -4.12 1.87 -31.81
CA LEU A 81 -3.77 1.28 -33.10
C LEU A 81 -4.26 -0.16 -33.26
N ARG A 82 -4.98 -0.70 -32.26
CA ARG A 82 -5.71 -1.97 -32.31
C ARG A 82 -7.19 -1.72 -32.52
#